data_AF-A0A529LD83-F1
#
_entry.id   AF-A0A529LD83-F1
#
_cell.length_a   1.000
_cell.length_b   1.000
_cell.length_c   1.000
_cell.angle_alpha   90.00
_cell.angle_beta   90.00
_cell.angle_gamma   90.00
#
_symmetry.space_group_name_H-M   'P 1'
#
loop_
_entity.id
_entity.type
_entity.pdbx_description
1 polymer ?
#
loop_
_entity_poly.entity_id
_entity_poly.type
_entity_poly.pdbx_seq_one_letter_code
_entity_poly.pdbx_strand_id
1 'polypeptide(L)'
;RPVVAMLATGMLLSFATMSIEPIITVYVQQLIEDQSRVTLISGVVMSAAALGAILSASRLGKLADRVGHWNVIIGALAVSALLLIPQAFVTQSWQLIGLRFLMGLALGGLLPCITSVIRHNVPDGVGGNVLGLSISAQYVGQVAGPLLGGFAGGHFGMRSVFLGTSVLMAGGAVYNWLAQSRREQDMLAKAGKS
;
A
#
# COMPACT_ATOMS: atom_id res chain seq x y z
N ARG A 1 3.99 19.96 5.97
CA ARG A 1 5.06 19.09 5.40
C ARG A 1 4.44 17.96 4.56
N PRO A 2 3.77 18.29 3.44
CA PRO A 2 3.06 17.31 2.62
C PRO A 2 3.99 16.28 1.96
N VAL A 3 5.16 16.74 1.52
CA VAL A 3 6.17 15.90 0.86
C VAL A 3 6.65 14.77 1.76
N VAL A 4 7.01 15.05 3.02
CA VAL A 4 7.52 14.03 3.95
C VAL A 4 6.48 12.94 4.19
N ALA A 5 5.20 13.30 4.30
CA ALA A 5 4.14 12.31 4.46
C ALA A 5 4.00 11.41 3.22
N MET A 6 4.17 11.97 2.02
CA MET A 6 4.16 11.20 0.78
C MET A 6 5.37 10.28 0.64
N LEU A 7 6.57 10.72 1.06
CA LEU A 7 7.77 9.88 1.11
C LEU A 7 7.55 8.68 2.05
N ALA A 8 7.06 8.94 3.26
CA ALA A 8 6.76 7.89 4.24
C ALA A 8 5.66 6.94 3.72
N THR A 9 4.64 7.46 3.05
CA THR A 9 3.56 6.65 2.48
C THR A 9 4.05 5.77 1.33
N GLY A 10 4.91 6.29 0.45
CA GLY A 10 5.53 5.51 -0.62
C GLY A 10 6.39 4.38 -0.07
N MET A 11 7.23 4.69 0.93
CA MET A 11 8.03 3.67 1.63
C MET A 11 7.15 2.60 2.28
N LEU A 12 6.09 2.99 3.00
CA LEU A 12 5.16 2.08 3.64
C LEU A 12 4.44 1.19 2.61
N LEU A 13 4.01 1.76 1.49
CA LEU A 13 3.36 1.02 0.42
C LEU A 13 4.30 -0.05 -0.17
N SER A 14 5.53 0.33 -0.51
CA SER A 14 6.53 -0.61 -1.03
C SER A 14 6.88 -1.70 -0.02
N PHE A 15 7.02 -1.32 1.26
CA PHE A 15 7.23 -2.26 2.36
C PHE A 15 6.07 -3.26 2.49
N ALA A 16 4.84 -2.77 2.54
CA ALA A 16 3.65 -3.59 2.71
C ALA A 16 3.51 -4.62 1.58
N THR A 17 3.62 -4.19 0.33
CA THR A 17 3.54 -5.06 -0.84
C THR A 17 4.65 -6.12 -0.83
N MET A 18 5.89 -5.70 -0.59
CA MET A 18 7.06 -6.58 -0.69
C MET A 18 7.28 -7.46 0.53
N SER A 19 6.67 -7.11 1.68
CA SER A 19 6.62 -8.03 2.82
C SER A 19 5.76 -9.26 2.54
N ILE A 20 4.79 -9.14 1.63
CA ILE A 20 3.78 -10.17 1.41
C ILE A 20 4.08 -10.98 0.14
N GLU A 21 4.56 -10.37 -0.93
CA GLU A 21 4.84 -11.03 -2.21
C GLU A 21 5.69 -12.32 -2.13
N PRO A 22 6.90 -12.31 -1.54
CA PRO A 22 7.75 -13.50 -1.46
C PRO A 22 7.13 -14.59 -0.56
N ILE A 23 6.22 -14.19 0.33
CA ILE A 23 5.58 -15.02 1.33
C ILE A 23 4.33 -15.72 0.76
N ILE A 24 3.75 -15.21 -0.34
CA ILE A 24 2.59 -15.83 -1.01
C ILE A 24 2.86 -17.29 -1.30
N THR A 25 4.01 -17.62 -1.89
CA THR A 25 4.32 -18.99 -2.31
C THR A 25 4.34 -19.93 -1.11
N VAL A 26 5.01 -19.53 -0.04
CA VAL A 26 5.05 -20.30 1.21
C VAL A 26 3.66 -20.39 1.84
N TYR A 27 2.83 -19.35 1.72
CA TYR A 27 1.47 -19.39 2.25
C TYR A 27 0.60 -20.36 1.46
N VAL A 28 0.67 -20.32 0.14
CA VAL A 28 -0.06 -21.21 -0.77
C VAL A 28 0.35 -22.67 -0.55
N GLN A 29 1.64 -22.95 -0.27
CA GLN A 29 2.11 -24.29 0.13
C GLN A 29 1.42 -24.82 1.39
N GLN A 30 1.03 -23.94 2.32
CA GLN A 30 0.31 -24.34 3.54
C GLN A 30 -1.18 -24.59 3.28
N LEU A 31 -1.73 -24.08 2.17
CA LEU A 31 -3.15 -24.19 1.83
C LEU A 31 -3.45 -25.36 0.88
N ILE A 32 -2.44 -25.95 0.24
CA ILE A 32 -2.63 -26.96 -0.80
C ILE A 32 -1.73 -28.16 -0.53
N GLU A 33 -2.31 -29.35 -0.56
CA GLU A 33 -1.58 -30.62 -0.37
C GLU A 33 -0.74 -30.99 -1.61
N ASP A 34 -1.27 -30.72 -2.81
CA ASP A 34 -0.60 -30.98 -4.08
C ASP A 34 0.46 -29.92 -4.40
N GLN A 35 1.73 -30.29 -4.16
CA GLN A 35 2.90 -29.46 -4.42
C GLN A 35 3.08 -29.08 -5.89
N SER A 36 2.56 -29.88 -6.83
CA SER A 36 2.68 -29.58 -8.27
C SER A 36 1.88 -28.33 -8.68
N ARG A 37 0.83 -27.99 -7.91
CA ARG A 37 -0.07 -26.86 -8.21
C ARG A 37 0.31 -25.56 -7.50
N VAL A 38 1.21 -25.62 -6.52
CA VAL A 38 1.65 -24.47 -5.73
C VAL A 38 2.16 -23.33 -6.61
N THR A 39 3.04 -23.64 -7.56
CA THR A 39 3.64 -22.64 -8.46
C THR A 39 2.57 -21.95 -9.31
N LEU A 40 1.66 -22.73 -9.90
CA LEU A 40 0.57 -22.21 -10.72
C LEU A 40 -0.35 -21.32 -9.89
N ILE A 41 -0.77 -21.77 -8.71
CA ILE A 41 -1.71 -21.02 -7.87
C ILE A 41 -1.06 -19.77 -7.29
N SER A 42 0.21 -19.82 -6.89
CA SER A 42 0.96 -18.63 -6.47
C SER A 42 1.04 -17.60 -7.60
N GLY A 43 1.30 -18.05 -8.83
CA GLY A 43 1.26 -17.20 -10.03
C GLY A 43 -0.12 -16.57 -10.26
N VAL A 44 -1.20 -17.32 -10.06
CA VAL A 44 -2.58 -16.80 -10.16
C VAL A 44 -2.87 -15.76 -9.06
N VAL A 45 -2.44 -16.01 -7.82
CA VAL A 45 -2.60 -15.06 -6.70
C VAL A 45 -1.86 -13.74 -6.97
N MET A 46 -0.62 -13.82 -7.47
CA MET A 46 0.15 -12.63 -7.86
C MET A 46 -0.50 -11.88 -9.03
N SER A 47 -0.95 -12.62 -10.05
CA SER A 47 -1.62 -12.04 -11.21
C SER A 47 -2.94 -11.38 -10.84
N ALA A 48 -3.70 -11.94 -9.89
CA ALA A 48 -4.94 -11.35 -9.40
C ALA A 48 -4.72 -9.97 -8.78
N ALA A 49 -3.67 -9.81 -7.97
CA ALA A 49 -3.28 -8.50 -7.43
C ALA A 49 -2.92 -7.51 -8.54
N ALA A 50 -2.08 -7.93 -9.50
CA ALA A 50 -1.68 -7.09 -10.63
C ALA A 50 -2.89 -6.66 -11.49
N LEU A 51 -3.80 -7.59 -11.79
CA LEU A 51 -5.03 -7.31 -12.53
C LEU A 51 -5.92 -6.31 -11.80
N GLY A 52 -6.12 -6.48 -10.49
CA GLY A 52 -6.86 -5.52 -9.66
C GLY A 52 -6.22 -4.13 -9.71
N ALA A 53 -4.90 -4.05 -9.61
CA ALA A 53 -4.16 -2.79 -9.68
C ALA A 53 -4.35 -2.10 -11.04
N ILE A 54 -4.19 -2.83 -12.14
CA ILE A 54 -4.37 -2.30 -13.50
C ILE A 54 -5.81 -1.79 -13.72
N LEU A 55 -6.81 -2.56 -13.29
CA LEU A 55 -8.22 -2.20 -13.47
C LEU A 55 -8.66 -1.01 -12.62
N SER A 56 -8.00 -0.79 -11.47
CA SER A 56 -8.30 0.32 -10.57
C SER A 56 -7.47 1.57 -10.86
N ALA A 57 -6.26 1.47 -11.40
CA ALA A 57 -5.33 2.59 -11.58
C ALA A 57 -5.98 3.81 -12.24
N SER A 58 -6.67 3.63 -13.37
CA SER A 58 -7.36 4.72 -14.07
C SER A 58 -8.56 5.26 -13.28
N ARG A 59 -9.34 4.37 -12.63
CA ARG A 59 -10.54 4.75 -11.87
C ARG A 59 -10.18 5.52 -10.61
N LEU A 60 -9.19 5.05 -9.86
CA LEU A 60 -8.69 5.70 -8.65
C LEU A 60 -7.98 7.02 -8.97
N GLY A 61 -7.27 7.11 -10.10
CA GLY A 61 -6.71 8.38 -10.57
C GLY A 61 -7.81 9.42 -10.85
N LYS A 62 -8.83 9.07 -11.62
CA LYS A 62 -9.98 9.95 -11.87
C LYS A 62 -10.74 10.31 -10.60
N LEU A 63 -10.84 9.38 -9.65
CA LEU A 63 -11.43 9.64 -8.34
C LEU A 63 -10.58 10.65 -7.56
N ALA A 64 -9.25 10.47 -7.56
CA ALA A 64 -8.30 11.36 -6.90
C ALA A 64 -8.33 12.78 -7.45
N ASP A 65 -8.52 12.95 -8.76
CA ASP A 65 -8.71 14.27 -9.36
C ASP A 65 -9.99 14.97 -8.87
N ARG A 66 -11.04 14.20 -8.55
CA ARG A 66 -12.33 14.73 -8.08
C ARG A 66 -12.40 15.00 -6.59
N VAL A 67 -11.95 14.05 -5.77
CA VAL A 67 -12.08 14.11 -4.30
C VAL A 67 -10.79 14.52 -3.59
N GLY A 68 -9.70 14.67 -4.35
CA GLY A 68 -8.37 14.97 -3.84
C GLY A 68 -7.52 13.71 -3.67
N HIS A 69 -6.30 13.77 -4.20
CA HIS A 69 -5.30 12.71 -4.13
C HIS A 69 -4.98 12.25 -2.71
N TRP A 70 -4.99 13.17 -1.74
CA TRP A 70 -4.72 12.86 -0.33
C TRP A 70 -5.82 11.99 0.30
N ASN A 71 -7.09 12.31 0.01
CA ASN A 71 -8.24 11.55 0.51
C ASN A 71 -8.25 10.12 -0.05
N VAL A 72 -7.90 9.96 -1.34
CA VAL A 72 -7.79 8.64 -1.98
C VAL A 72 -6.66 7.82 -1.35
N ILE A 73 -5.52 8.43 -1.02
CA ILE A 73 -4.44 7.76 -0.30
C ILE A 73 -4.93 7.23 1.05
N ILE A 74 -5.58 8.06 1.87
CA ILE A 74 -6.09 7.64 3.19
C ILE A 74 -7.09 6.49 3.03
N GLY A 75 -8.07 6.64 2.12
CA GLY A 75 -9.11 5.65 1.90
C GLY A 75 -8.53 4.30 1.47
N ALA A 76 -7.58 4.31 0.54
CA ALA A 76 -6.95 3.08 0.09
C ALA A 76 -6.06 2.41 1.15
N LEU A 77 -5.32 3.19 1.95
CA LEU A 77 -4.55 2.65 3.08
C LEU A 77 -5.48 1.99 4.11
N ALA A 78 -6.63 2.62 4.41
CA ALA A 78 -7.63 2.08 5.32
C ALA A 78 -8.30 0.81 4.77
N VAL A 79 -8.71 0.81 3.50
CA VAL A 79 -9.28 -0.37 2.83
C VAL A 79 -8.26 -1.50 2.77
N SER A 80 -7.00 -1.20 2.47
CA SER A 80 -5.92 -2.19 2.45
C SER A 80 -5.68 -2.80 3.83
N ALA A 81 -5.68 -1.98 4.89
CA ALA A 81 -5.59 -2.47 6.26
C ALA A 81 -6.73 -3.46 6.59
N LEU A 82 -7.97 -3.12 6.22
CA LEU A 82 -9.14 -3.98 6.39
C LEU A 82 -9.04 -5.28 5.59
N LEU A 83 -8.60 -5.22 4.34
CA LEU A 83 -8.47 -6.40 3.46
C LEU A 83 -7.33 -7.34 3.87
N LEU A 84 -6.34 -6.86 4.62
CA LEU A 84 -5.24 -7.68 5.12
C LEU A 84 -5.65 -8.58 6.29
N ILE A 85 -6.63 -8.16 7.11
CA ILE A 85 -7.12 -8.96 8.24
C ILE A 85 -7.67 -10.32 7.80
N PRO A 86 -8.65 -10.42 6.88
CA PRO A 86 -9.16 -11.72 6.44
C PRO A 86 -8.10 -12.55 5.69
N GLN A 87 -7.09 -11.93 5.09
CA GLN A 87 -5.98 -12.65 4.46
C GLN A 87 -5.15 -13.45 5.46
N ALA A 88 -5.13 -13.07 6.75
CA ALA A 88 -4.45 -13.82 7.78
C ALA A 88 -5.18 -15.14 8.15
N PHE A 89 -6.45 -15.27 7.80
CA PHE A 89 -7.32 -16.37 8.23
C PHE A 89 -7.89 -17.18 7.07
N VAL A 90 -7.33 -17.04 5.86
CA VAL A 90 -7.78 -17.85 4.73
C VAL A 90 -7.46 -19.32 4.95
N THR A 91 -8.39 -20.16 4.53
CA THR A 91 -8.26 -21.62 4.56
C THR A 91 -8.20 -22.21 3.17
N GLN A 92 -8.60 -21.46 2.14
CA GLN A 92 -8.68 -21.92 0.77
C GLN A 92 -8.01 -20.93 -0.18
N SER A 93 -7.27 -21.42 -1.18
CA SER A 93 -6.46 -20.56 -2.05
C SER A 93 -7.29 -19.57 -2.87
N TRP A 94 -8.53 -19.92 -3.22
CA TRP A 94 -9.43 -19.04 -3.95
C TRP A 94 -9.83 -17.79 -3.14
N GLN A 95 -9.90 -17.90 -1.81
CA GLN A 95 -10.15 -16.75 -0.92
C GLN A 95 -8.99 -15.77 -0.99
N LEU A 96 -7.76 -16.31 -0.99
CA LEU A 96 -6.55 -15.51 -1.14
C LEU A 96 -6.51 -14.81 -2.51
N ILE A 97 -6.87 -15.50 -3.59
CA ILE A 97 -6.97 -14.92 -4.94
C ILE A 97 -7.95 -13.73 -4.94
N GLY A 98 -9.16 -13.92 -4.40
CA GLY A 98 -10.17 -12.87 -4.32
C GLY A 98 -9.71 -11.67 -3.49
N LEU A 99 -9.14 -11.92 -2.31
CA LEU A 99 -8.62 -10.86 -1.44
C LEU A 99 -7.45 -10.11 -2.07
N ARG A 100 -6.59 -10.80 -2.84
CA ARG A 100 -5.50 -10.16 -3.58
C ARG A 100 -5.99 -9.31 -4.73
N PHE A 101 -7.00 -9.75 -5.45
CA PHE A 101 -7.66 -8.93 -6.46
C PHE A 101 -8.22 -7.63 -5.84
N LEU A 102 -8.93 -7.74 -4.70
CA LEU A 102 -9.44 -6.58 -3.98
C LEU A 102 -8.32 -5.67 -3.45
N MET A 103 -7.21 -6.26 -2.96
CA MET A 103 -6.03 -5.51 -2.53
C MET A 103 -5.43 -4.71 -3.68
N GLY A 104 -5.29 -5.35 -4.85
CA GLY A 104 -4.88 -4.69 -6.08
C GLY A 104 -5.80 -3.52 -6.44
N LEU A 105 -7.12 -3.73 -6.36
CA LEU A 105 -8.11 -2.67 -6.61
C LEU A 105 -7.97 -1.48 -5.66
N ALA A 106 -7.57 -1.70 -4.41
CA ALA A 106 -7.36 -0.63 -3.44
C ALA A 106 -6.07 0.16 -3.73
N LEU A 107 -5.00 -0.53 -4.11
CA LEU A 107 -3.66 0.04 -4.22
C LEU A 107 -3.31 0.61 -5.61
N GLY A 108 -4.04 0.25 -6.67
CA GLY A 108 -3.66 0.55 -8.06
C GLY A 108 -3.47 2.03 -8.39
N GLY A 109 -4.12 2.93 -7.64
CA GLY A 109 -4.00 4.39 -7.82
C GLY A 109 -3.04 5.09 -6.86
N LEU A 110 -2.36 4.39 -5.95
CA LEU A 110 -1.65 5.06 -4.85
C LEU A 110 -0.36 5.74 -5.29
N LEU A 111 0.47 5.07 -6.07
CA LEU A 111 1.70 5.65 -6.60
C LEU A 111 1.45 6.92 -7.43
N PRO A 112 0.49 6.97 -8.38
CA PRO A 112 0.18 8.23 -9.06
C PRO A 112 -0.36 9.30 -8.11
N CYS A 113 -1.13 8.93 -7.08
CA CYS A 113 -1.56 9.90 -6.07
C CYS A 113 -0.39 10.49 -5.27
N ILE A 114 0.53 9.65 -4.81
CA ILE A 114 1.73 10.07 -4.07
C ILE A 114 2.58 11.02 -4.92
N THR A 115 2.83 10.66 -6.18
CA THR A 115 3.62 11.49 -7.09
C THR A 115 2.92 12.81 -7.44
N SER A 116 1.60 12.79 -7.62
CA SER A 116 0.79 14.00 -7.84
C SER A 116 0.85 14.94 -6.65
N VAL A 117 0.66 14.44 -5.41
CA VAL A 117 0.77 15.26 -4.20
C VAL A 117 2.18 15.84 -4.05
N ILE A 118 3.23 15.07 -4.33
CA ILE A 118 4.61 15.59 -4.30
C ILE A 118 4.75 16.74 -5.30
N ARG A 119 4.37 16.55 -6.57
CA ARG A 119 4.52 17.55 -7.63
C ARG A 119 3.78 18.85 -7.32
N HIS A 120 2.56 18.77 -6.80
CA HIS A 120 1.76 19.96 -6.46
C HIS A 120 2.24 20.71 -5.21
N ASN A 121 3.18 20.16 -4.45
CA ASN A 121 3.62 20.75 -3.17
C ASN A 121 5.12 21.06 -3.15
N VAL A 122 5.77 21.06 -4.32
CA VAL A 122 7.20 21.30 -4.48
C VAL A 122 7.38 22.42 -5.53
N PRO A 123 8.30 23.38 -5.32
CA PRO A 123 8.58 24.42 -6.31
C PRO A 123 9.05 23.86 -7.65
N ASP A 124 8.81 24.62 -8.72
CA ASP A 124 9.31 24.31 -10.05
C ASP A 124 10.84 24.16 -10.04
N GLY A 125 11.36 23.14 -10.73
CA GLY A 125 12.79 22.84 -10.81
C GLY A 125 13.32 21.84 -9.78
N VAL A 126 12.69 21.67 -8.60
CA VAL A 126 13.12 20.68 -7.58
C VAL A 126 12.24 19.43 -7.51
N GLY A 127 11.16 19.38 -8.30
CA GLY A 127 10.25 18.22 -8.36
C GLY A 127 10.95 16.90 -8.69
N GLY A 128 11.91 16.92 -9.62
CA GLY A 128 12.69 15.72 -9.98
C GLY A 128 13.51 15.17 -8.82
N ASN A 129 14.16 16.05 -8.06
CA ASN A 129 14.97 15.65 -6.90
C ASN A 129 14.10 15.02 -5.79
N VAL A 130 12.95 15.63 -5.49
CA VAL A 130 12.03 15.10 -4.47
C VAL A 130 11.37 13.79 -4.91
N LEU A 131 11.04 13.64 -6.19
CA LEU A 131 10.57 12.36 -6.73
C LEU A 131 11.67 11.30 -6.66
N GLY A 132 12.93 11.66 -6.92
CA GLY A 132 14.09 10.80 -6.69
C GLY A 132 14.15 10.29 -5.25
N LEU A 133 14.02 11.19 -4.27
CA LEU A 133 13.94 10.82 -2.85
C LEU A 133 12.75 9.89 -2.55
N SER A 134 11.61 10.08 -3.20
CA SER A 134 10.45 9.20 -3.06
C SER A 134 10.74 7.78 -3.55
N ILE A 135 11.40 7.66 -4.70
CA ILE A 135 11.81 6.38 -5.25
C ILE A 135 12.86 5.72 -4.32
N SER A 136 13.82 6.49 -3.81
CA SER A 136 14.79 5.98 -2.83
C SER A 136 14.10 5.45 -1.56
N ALA A 137 13.13 6.19 -1.01
CA ALA A 137 12.36 5.75 0.15
C ALA A 137 11.55 4.48 -0.14
N GLN A 138 10.98 4.36 -1.33
CA GLN A 138 10.30 3.14 -1.79
C GLN A 138 11.26 1.94 -1.86
N TYR A 139 12.49 2.12 -2.34
CA TYR A 139 13.49 1.06 -2.35
C TYR A 139 13.86 0.59 -0.94
N VAL A 140 13.96 1.50 0.04
CA VAL A 140 14.17 1.10 1.44
C VAL A 140 13.03 0.19 1.90
N GLY A 141 11.78 0.55 1.61
CA GLY A 141 10.63 -0.30 1.89
C GLY A 141 10.68 -1.65 1.16
N GLN A 142 11.06 -1.64 -0.12
CA GLN A 142 11.15 -2.83 -0.97
C GLN A 142 12.20 -3.83 -0.49
N VAL A 143 13.32 -3.35 0.06
CA VAL A 143 14.37 -4.22 0.65
C VAL A 143 13.98 -4.67 2.06
N ALA A 144 13.47 -3.77 2.90
CA ALA A 144 13.10 -4.10 4.27
C ALA A 144 11.88 -5.05 4.32
N GLY A 145 10.97 -4.96 3.34
CA GLY A 145 9.74 -5.74 3.26
C GLY A 145 9.97 -7.25 3.35
N PRO A 146 10.67 -7.88 2.38
CA PRO A 146 10.96 -9.31 2.38
C PRO A 146 11.76 -9.76 3.60
N LEU A 147 12.69 -8.93 4.09
CA LEU A 147 13.52 -9.25 5.26
C LEU A 147 12.66 -9.35 6.53
N LEU A 148 11.90 -8.31 6.83
CA LEU A 148 11.04 -8.27 8.03
C LEU A 148 9.84 -9.20 7.89
N GLY A 149 9.24 -9.27 6.69
CA GLY A 149 8.15 -10.18 6.38
C GLY A 149 8.59 -11.63 6.52
N GLY A 150 9.71 -12.02 5.92
CA GLY A 150 10.24 -13.38 6.00
C GLY A 150 10.64 -13.78 7.42
N PHE A 151 11.27 -12.87 8.16
CA PHE A 151 11.59 -13.08 9.57
C PHE A 151 10.32 -13.28 10.42
N ALA A 152 9.32 -12.40 10.27
CA ALA A 152 8.06 -12.51 11.00
C ALA A 152 7.28 -13.78 10.60
N GLY A 153 7.24 -14.09 9.31
CA GLY A 153 6.58 -15.29 8.78
C GLY A 153 7.23 -16.59 9.25
N GLY A 154 8.56 -16.62 9.34
CA GLY A 154 9.32 -17.78 9.81
C GLY A 154 9.21 -18.02 11.32
N HIS A 155 9.22 -16.96 12.14
CA HIS A 155 9.23 -17.10 13.61
C HIS A 155 7.83 -17.03 14.24
N PHE A 156 6.95 -16.18 13.73
CA PHE A 156 5.61 -15.92 14.31
C PHE A 156 4.47 -16.41 13.40
N GLY A 157 4.82 -17.06 12.28
CA GLY A 157 3.87 -17.60 11.31
C GLY A 157 3.33 -16.55 10.34
N MET A 158 2.73 -17.02 9.24
CA MET A 158 2.28 -16.18 8.13
C MET A 158 1.21 -15.16 8.53
N ARG A 159 0.36 -15.54 9.50
CA ARG A 159 -0.71 -14.67 10.02
C ARG A 159 -0.15 -13.37 10.60
N SER A 160 1.00 -13.44 11.27
CA SER A 160 1.64 -12.28 11.90
C SER A 160 2.05 -11.22 10.87
N VAL A 161 2.47 -11.64 9.67
CA VAL A 161 2.86 -10.72 8.59
C VAL A 161 1.65 -9.93 8.10
N PHE A 162 0.54 -10.62 7.80
CA PHE A 162 -0.68 -9.95 7.33
C PHE A 162 -1.24 -8.98 8.37
N LEU A 163 -1.30 -9.39 9.64
CA LEU A 163 -1.80 -8.55 10.72
C LEU A 163 -0.85 -7.39 11.04
N GLY A 164 0.47 -7.63 11.05
CA GLY A 164 1.47 -6.58 11.25
C GLY A 164 1.41 -5.53 10.14
N THR A 165 1.35 -5.97 8.88
CA THR A 165 1.20 -5.07 7.74
C THR A 165 -0.16 -4.34 7.76
N SER A 166 -1.23 -4.98 8.24
CA SER A 166 -2.53 -4.33 8.46
C SER A 166 -2.42 -3.17 9.45
N VAL A 167 -1.77 -3.38 10.60
CA VAL A 167 -1.54 -2.34 11.61
C VAL A 167 -0.70 -1.19 11.03
N LEU A 168 0.36 -1.50 10.27
CA LEU A 168 1.18 -0.48 9.62
C LEU A 168 0.39 0.34 8.60
N MET A 169 -0.44 -0.30 7.77
CA MET A 169 -1.31 0.37 6.81
C MET A 169 -2.36 1.26 7.51
N ALA A 170 -2.97 0.76 8.59
CA ALA A 170 -3.91 1.54 9.40
C ALA A 170 -3.22 2.75 10.04
N GLY A 171 -2.03 2.56 10.61
CA GLY A 171 -1.20 3.64 11.14
C GLY A 171 -0.85 4.68 10.07
N GLY A 172 -0.52 4.24 8.86
CA GLY A 172 -0.29 5.11 7.71
C GLY A 172 -1.53 5.91 7.30
N ALA A 173 -2.71 5.30 7.33
CA ALA A 173 -3.98 5.97 7.06
C ALA A 173 -4.25 7.06 8.11
N VAL A 174 -4.12 6.73 9.39
CA VAL A 174 -4.29 7.68 10.50
C VAL A 174 -3.27 8.81 10.43
N TYR A 175 -2.00 8.50 10.17
CA TYR A 175 -0.95 9.50 10.02
C TYR A 175 -1.26 10.49 8.89
N ASN A 176 -1.69 9.99 7.72
CA ASN A 176 -2.06 10.84 6.59
C ASN A 176 -3.31 11.67 6.90
N TRP A 177 -4.29 11.11 7.60
CA TRP A 177 -5.49 11.83 8.02
C TRP A 177 -5.18 12.98 8.99
N LEU A 178 -4.32 12.74 9.99
CA LEU A 178 -3.84 13.77 10.90
C LEU A 178 -3.02 14.85 10.19
N ALA A 179 -2.15 14.45 9.25
CA ALA A 179 -1.34 15.38 8.47
C ALA A 179 -2.20 16.28 7.57
N GLN A 180 -3.29 15.76 7.00
CA GLN A 180 -4.27 16.55 6.24
C GLN A 180 -5.05 17.50 7.15
N SER A 181 -5.59 17.01 8.26
CA SER A 181 -6.42 17.81 9.18
C SER A 181 -5.64 19.02 9.71
N ARG A 182 -4.37 18.83 10.07
CA ARG A 182 -3.48 19.93 10.47
C ARG A 182 -3.28 20.96 9.37
N ARG A 183 -3.15 20.51 8.12
CA ARG A 183 -2.98 21.40 6.97
C ARG A 183 -4.22 22.25 6.71
N GLU A 184 -5.41 21.66 6.80
CA GLU A 184 -6.68 22.38 6.64
C GLU A 184 -6.85 23.45 7.73
N GLN A 185 -6.52 23.12 8.99
CA GLN A 185 -6.52 24.08 10.10
C GLN A 185 -5.53 25.23 9.89
N ASP A 186 -4.31 24.95 9.44
CA ASP A 186 -3.30 25.98 9.16
C ASP A 186 -3.75 26.96 8.06
N MET A 187 -4.50 26.48 7.06
CA MET A 187 -5.03 27.34 5.99
C MET A 187 -6.17 28.23 6.50
N LEU A 188 -7.10 27.68 7.29
CA LEU A 188 -8.19 28.46 7.89
C LEU A 188 -7.67 29.52 8.87
N ALA A 189 -6.65 29.19 9.68
CA ALA A 189 -6.02 30.11 10.61
C ALA A 189 -5.30 31.27 9.90
N LYS A 190 -4.80 31.06 8.67
CA LYS A 190 -4.23 32.13 7.83
C LYS A 190 -5.31 32.97 7.16
N ALA A 191 -6.38 32.34 6.69
CA ALA A 191 -7.49 33.03 6.04
C ALA A 191 -8.27 33.95 6.99
N GLY A 192 -8.46 33.55 8.27
CA GLY A 192 -9.11 34.39 9.27
C GLY A 192 -8.24 35.52 9.85
N LYS A 193 -6.97 35.62 9.44
CA LYS A 193 -6.04 36.70 9.81
C LYS A 193 -5.82 37.72 8.67
N SER A 194 -6.47 37.53 7.52
CA SER A 194 -6.45 38.43 6.37
C SER A 194 -7.76 39.21 6.27
#